data_AF-A0A520H8Q9-F1
#
_entry.id   AF-A0A520H8Q9-F1
#
_cell.length_a   1.000
_cell.length_b   1.000
_cell.length_c   1.000
_cell.angle_alpha   90.00
_cell.angle_beta   90.00
_cell.angle_gamma   90.00
#
_symmetry.space_group_name_H-M   'P 1'
#
loop_
_entity.id
_entity.type
_entity.pdbx_description
1 polymer ?
#
loop_
_entity_poly.entity_id
_entity_poly.type
_entity_poly.pdbx_seq_one_letter_code
_entity_poly.pdbx_strand_id
1 'polypeptide(L)'
;MGAAAVGIDLGMVVQAKRKAQGAVDIAAMLAAAGGGGADALARRSLADNGYAAATVTVSPGSYAGNARIAPASRFQAGASPANAVRVGLRTGVPVHFAQVLGLPKTVPIQVTGTAASAQFAAISIGSGVAALDGGIANALLGAMLGTKLSLSVLDYNALLSTQVDAFRFLDALA
;
A
#
# COMPACT_ATOMS: atom_id res chain seq x y z
N MET A 1 -20.33 23.33 39.07
CA MET A 1 -20.37 23.78 37.66
C MET A 1 -18.99 23.89 37.01
N GLY A 2 -17.97 24.48 37.64
CA GLY A 2 -16.62 24.61 37.03
C GLY A 2 -15.93 23.29 36.63
N ALA A 3 -16.03 22.22 37.44
CA ALA A 3 -15.38 20.94 37.14
C ALA A 3 -15.97 20.23 35.89
N ALA A 4 -17.28 20.35 35.66
CA ALA A 4 -17.92 19.77 34.48
C ALA A 4 -17.49 20.48 33.19
N ALA A 5 -17.33 21.81 33.24
CA ALA A 5 -16.91 22.62 32.11
C ALA A 5 -15.47 22.33 31.69
N VAL A 6 -14.56 22.15 32.65
CA VAL A 6 -13.18 21.69 32.40
C VAL A 6 -13.17 20.26 31.85
N GLY A 7 -14.06 19.39 32.34
CA GLY A 7 -14.21 18.02 31.83
C GLY A 7 -14.60 17.97 30.34
N ILE A 8 -15.48 18.88 29.90
CA ILE A 8 -15.89 18.99 28.49
C ILE A 8 -14.70 19.41 27.61
N ASP A 9 -13.95 20.45 28.00
CA ASP A 9 -12.78 20.89 27.25
C ASP A 9 -11.70 19.80 27.16
N LEU A 10 -11.44 19.09 28.27
CA LEU A 10 -10.51 17.97 28.27
C LEU A 10 -10.98 16.85 27.33
N GLY A 11 -12.28 16.53 27.36
CA GLY A 11 -12.90 15.56 26.45
C GLY A 11 -12.71 15.94 24.99
N MET A 12 -12.95 17.22 24.64
CA MET A 12 -12.72 17.73 23.28
C MET A 12 -11.26 17.61 22.86
N VAL A 13 -10.30 17.96 23.73
CA VAL A 13 -8.86 17.85 23.44
C VAL A 13 -8.45 16.39 23.21
N VAL A 14 -8.91 15.46 24.05
CA VAL A 14 -8.63 14.03 23.89
C VAL A 14 -9.23 13.49 22.59
N GLN A 15 -10.47 13.87 22.27
CA GLN A 15 -11.12 13.48 21.03
C GLN A 15 -10.38 14.02 19.80
N ALA A 16 -10.00 15.30 19.82
CA ALA A 16 -9.24 15.95 18.76
C ALA A 16 -7.88 15.27 18.56
N LYS A 17 -7.17 14.91 19.65
CA LYS A 17 -5.92 14.17 19.59
C LYS A 17 -6.08 12.80 18.92
N ARG A 18 -7.16 12.06 19.22
CA ARG A 18 -7.44 10.76 18.58
C ARG A 18 -7.76 10.90 17.09
N LYS A 19 -8.54 11.91 16.70
CA LYS A 19 -8.82 12.21 15.28
C LYS A 19 -7.54 12.58 14.53
N ALA A 20 -6.69 13.41 15.14
CA ALA A 20 -5.40 13.80 14.58
C ALA A 20 -4.46 12.60 14.42
N GLN A 21 -4.42 11.70 15.42
CA GLN A 21 -3.62 10.47 15.34
C GLN A 21 -4.07 9.60 14.17
N GLY A 22 -5.38 9.36 14.00
CA GLY A 22 -5.89 8.57 12.89
C GLY A 22 -5.54 9.15 11.51
N ALA A 23 -5.63 10.48 11.36
CA ALA A 23 -5.22 11.15 10.12
C ALA A 23 -3.72 10.99 9.85
N VAL A 24 -2.88 11.10 10.88
CA VAL A 24 -1.43 10.90 10.76
C VAL A 24 -1.06 9.46 10.44
N ASP A 25 -1.74 8.48 11.02
CA ASP A 25 -1.48 7.07 10.74
C ASP A 25 -1.83 6.72 9.28
N ILE A 26 -2.95 7.24 8.76
CA ILE A 26 -3.31 7.12 7.34
C ILE A 26 -2.26 7.81 6.45
N ALA A 27 -1.87 9.04 6.78
CA ALA A 27 -0.87 9.79 6.03
C ALA A 27 0.49 9.07 6.00
N ALA A 28 0.91 8.47 7.11
CA ALA A 28 2.13 7.68 7.19
C ALA A 28 2.06 6.43 6.30
N MET A 29 0.95 5.70 6.32
CA MET A 29 0.75 4.52 5.46
C MET A 29 0.81 4.88 3.97
N LEU A 30 0.10 5.94 3.56
CA LEU A 30 0.12 6.41 2.17
C LEU A 30 1.52 6.86 1.75
N ALA A 31 2.23 7.58 2.63
CA ALA A 31 3.58 8.04 2.35
C ALA A 31 4.59 6.89 2.24
N ALA A 32 4.44 5.85 3.06
CA ALA A 32 5.30 4.66 3.01
C ALA A 32 5.01 3.78 1.78
N ALA A 33 3.77 3.77 1.28
CA ALA A 33 3.39 3.01 0.08
C ALA A 33 3.83 3.67 -1.24
N GLY A 34 4.05 4.99 -1.24
CA GLY A 34 4.17 5.79 -2.46
C GLY A 34 5.43 5.63 -3.31
N GLY A 35 6.49 4.95 -2.85
CA GLY A 35 7.74 4.69 -3.60
C GLY A 35 8.58 5.94 -3.96
N GLY A 36 7.97 7.13 -3.99
CA GLY A 36 8.53 8.45 -4.24
C GLY A 36 7.47 9.52 -3.96
N GLY A 37 7.87 10.70 -3.47
CA GLY A 37 6.90 11.77 -3.12
C GLY A 37 6.19 11.60 -1.77
N ALA A 38 6.80 10.91 -0.81
CA ALA A 38 6.26 10.69 0.54
C ALA A 38 5.74 11.98 1.22
N ASP A 39 6.47 13.09 1.09
CA ASP A 39 6.06 14.39 1.66
C ASP A 39 4.76 14.91 1.04
N ALA A 40 4.65 14.89 -0.29
CA ALA A 40 3.46 15.34 -1.00
C ALA A 40 2.22 14.49 -0.67
N LEU A 41 2.38 13.15 -0.61
CA LEU A 41 1.29 12.23 -0.29
C LEU A 41 0.80 12.40 1.16
N ALA A 42 1.72 12.52 2.13
CA ALA A 42 1.38 12.75 3.52
C ALA A 42 0.65 14.10 3.70
N ARG A 43 1.17 15.18 3.10
CA ARG A 43 0.57 16.52 3.21
C ARG A 43 -0.81 16.57 2.55
N ARG A 44 -0.97 15.97 1.38
CA ARG A 44 -2.28 15.87 0.72
C ARG A 44 -3.28 15.12 1.58
N SER A 45 -2.91 13.95 2.09
CA SER A 45 -3.78 13.17 2.98
C SER A 45 -4.17 13.97 4.23
N LEU A 46 -3.23 14.67 4.86
CA LEU A 46 -3.54 15.52 6.02
C LEU A 46 -4.43 16.71 5.66
N ALA A 47 -4.24 17.34 4.50
CA ALA A 47 -5.10 18.41 4.01
C ALA A 47 -6.53 17.90 3.77
N ASP A 48 -6.69 16.73 3.13
CA ASP A 48 -7.98 16.07 2.91
C ASP A 48 -8.68 15.69 4.24
N ASN A 49 -7.89 15.48 5.31
CA ASN A 49 -8.38 15.24 6.67
C ASN A 49 -8.59 16.53 7.50
N GLY A 50 -8.55 17.71 6.88
CA GLY A 50 -8.83 18.99 7.53
C GLY A 50 -7.64 19.64 8.25
N TYR A 51 -6.42 19.17 8.00
CA TYR A 51 -5.19 19.66 8.64
C TYR A 51 -4.28 20.46 7.70
N ALA A 52 -4.83 21.10 6.67
CA ALA A 52 -4.05 21.86 5.67
C ALA A 52 -3.21 23.00 6.29
N ALA A 53 -3.69 23.64 7.36
CA ALA A 53 -3.00 24.72 8.06
C ALA A 53 -2.08 24.22 9.21
N ALA A 54 -2.00 22.91 9.43
CA ALA A 54 -1.20 22.36 10.53
C ALA A 54 0.29 22.33 10.17
N THR A 55 1.14 22.31 11.18
CA THR A 55 2.58 22.10 10.98
C THR A 55 2.83 20.60 10.80
N VAL A 56 3.34 20.22 9.62
CA VAL A 56 3.58 18.83 9.23
C VAL A 56 5.07 18.57 9.00
N THR A 57 5.56 17.49 9.58
CA THR A 57 6.91 16.94 9.36
C THR A 57 6.78 15.57 8.73
N VAL A 58 7.55 15.32 7.67
CA VAL A 58 7.57 14.02 6.98
C VAL A 58 9.02 13.59 6.85
N SER A 59 9.36 12.43 7.41
CA SER A 59 10.72 11.91 7.43
C SER A 59 10.70 10.47 6.91
N PRO A 60 11.17 10.23 5.68
CA PRO A 60 11.56 8.90 5.24
C PRO A 60 12.72 8.36 6.10
N GLY A 61 12.85 7.04 6.18
CA GLY A 61 13.91 6.39 6.94
C GLY A 61 13.78 4.87 6.96
N SER A 62 14.53 4.25 7.86
CA SER A 62 14.52 2.79 8.07
C SER A 62 13.82 2.44 9.38
N TYR A 63 12.99 1.41 9.37
CA TYR A 63 12.34 0.82 10.55
C TYR A 63 12.78 -0.64 10.73
N ALA A 64 13.30 -0.94 11.91
CA ALA A 64 13.68 -2.28 12.35
C ALA A 64 12.58 -2.90 13.24
N GLY A 65 11.87 -3.89 12.72
CA GLY A 65 10.82 -4.64 13.45
C GLY A 65 11.34 -5.59 14.55
N ASN A 66 12.58 -5.43 15.00
CA ASN A 66 13.19 -6.32 16.00
C ASN A 66 12.67 -6.00 17.41
N ALA A 67 12.03 -6.98 18.05
CA ALA A 67 11.47 -6.85 19.40
C ALA A 67 12.53 -6.52 20.48
N ARG A 68 13.80 -6.87 20.24
CA ARG A 68 14.92 -6.57 21.15
C ARG A 68 15.36 -5.10 21.14
N ILE A 69 14.95 -4.34 20.12
CA ILE A 69 15.23 -2.90 20.04
C ILE A 69 14.08 -2.15 20.72
N ALA A 70 14.41 -1.19 21.59
CA ALA A 70 13.43 -0.32 22.22
C ALA A 70 12.58 0.41 21.16
N PRO A 71 11.25 0.56 21.32
CA PRO A 71 10.38 1.15 20.30
C PRO A 71 10.85 2.50 19.74
N ALA A 72 11.39 3.37 20.60
CA ALA A 72 11.91 4.67 20.20
C ALA A 72 13.12 4.60 19.24
N SER A 73 13.91 3.53 19.33
CA SER A 73 15.13 3.30 18.54
C SER A 73 14.89 2.46 17.29
N ARG A 74 13.65 1.99 17.05
CA ARG A 74 13.33 1.15 15.88
C ARG A 74 13.31 1.94 14.58
N PHE A 75 13.06 3.25 14.62
CA PHE A 75 13.05 4.10 13.43
C PHE A 75 14.27 5.01 13.38
N GLN A 76 14.93 5.06 12.22
CA GLN A 76 16.07 5.92 11.94
C GLN A 76 15.74 6.81 10.75
N ALA A 77 15.60 8.11 11.00
CA ALA A 77 15.33 9.11 9.96
C ALA A 77 16.48 9.20 8.95
N GLY A 78 16.16 9.33 7.66
CA GLY A 78 17.15 9.52 6.59
C GLY A 78 17.99 8.28 6.25
N ALA A 79 17.77 7.15 6.93
CA ALA A 79 18.48 5.91 6.62
C ALA A 79 18.08 5.36 5.23
N SER A 80 19.06 4.80 4.52
CA SER A 80 18.90 4.21 3.19
C SER A 80 19.31 2.72 3.21
N PRO A 81 18.56 1.81 2.55
CA PRO A 81 17.31 2.08 1.84
C PRO A 81 16.17 2.44 2.82
N ALA A 82 15.36 3.43 2.45
CA ALA A 82 14.20 3.81 3.25
C ALA A 82 13.10 2.75 3.07
N ASN A 83 12.65 2.15 4.16
CA ASN A 83 11.53 1.22 4.19
C ASN A 83 10.38 1.73 5.07
N ALA A 84 10.47 2.96 5.58
CA ALA A 84 9.49 3.54 6.47
C ALA A 84 9.40 5.05 6.33
N VAL A 85 8.26 5.61 6.73
CA VAL A 85 8.03 7.05 6.81
C VAL A 85 7.42 7.38 8.17
N ARG A 86 8.01 8.36 8.85
CA ARG A 86 7.46 8.99 10.05
C ARG A 86 6.79 10.30 9.67
N VAL A 87 5.54 10.47 10.05
CA VAL A 87 4.75 11.69 9.88
C VAL A 87 4.44 12.28 11.25
N GLY A 88 4.73 13.56 11.44
CA GLY A 88 4.40 14.31 12.64
C GLY A 88 3.48 15.48 12.32
N LEU A 89 2.49 15.71 13.17
CA LEU A 89 1.50 16.78 13.03
C LEU A 89 1.44 17.59 14.33
N ARG A 90 1.50 18.91 14.23
CA ARG A 90 1.23 19.85 15.32
C ARG A 90 0.10 20.80 14.91
N THR A 91 -0.92 20.88 15.75
CA THR A 91 -2.10 21.74 15.55
C THR A 91 -2.64 22.25 16.89
N GLY A 92 -3.62 23.15 16.86
CA GLY A 92 -4.27 23.72 18.04
C GLY A 92 -5.74 23.32 18.14
N VAL A 93 -6.18 22.96 19.35
CA VAL A 93 -7.59 22.64 19.65
C VAL A 93 -8.22 23.83 20.38
N PRO A 94 -9.28 24.44 19.83
CA PRO A 94 -10.00 25.50 20.54
C PRO A 94 -10.68 24.92 21.79
N VAL A 95 -10.58 25.63 22.91
CA VAL A 95 -11.25 25.31 24.19
C VAL A 95 -12.15 26.47 24.58
N HIS A 96 -13.31 26.17 25.20
CA HIS A 96 -14.35 27.18 25.42
C HIS A 96 -14.47 27.60 26.89
N PHE A 97 -14.36 26.66 27.82
CA PHE A 97 -14.62 26.90 29.24
C PHE A 97 -13.37 27.20 30.06
N ALA A 98 -12.22 26.67 29.65
CA ALA A 98 -10.91 26.92 30.23
C ALA A 98 -10.56 28.41 30.23
N GLN A 99 -11.09 29.16 29.25
CA GLN A 99 -10.93 30.62 29.16
C GLN A 99 -11.49 31.36 30.38
N VAL A 100 -12.57 30.84 30.99
CA VAL A 100 -13.18 31.42 32.20
C VAL A 100 -12.23 31.34 33.40
N LEU A 101 -11.29 30.40 33.37
CA LEU A 101 -10.23 30.24 34.38
C LEU A 101 -8.92 30.98 34.01
N GLY A 102 -8.94 31.83 32.98
CA GLY A 102 -7.77 32.56 32.50
C GLY A 102 -6.79 31.72 31.68
N LEU A 103 -7.18 30.50 31.25
CA LEU A 103 -6.33 29.64 30.43
C LEU A 103 -6.38 30.04 28.94
N PRO A 104 -5.37 29.65 28.13
CA PRO A 104 -5.35 29.96 26.71
C PRO A 104 -6.58 29.44 25.95
N LYS A 105 -6.99 30.16 24.90
CA LYS A 105 -8.14 29.80 24.04
C LYS A 105 -7.90 28.55 23.18
N THR A 106 -6.65 28.12 23.06
CA THR A 106 -6.25 27.00 22.23
C THR A 106 -5.22 26.16 22.94
N VAL A 107 -5.42 24.84 22.95
CA VAL A 107 -4.49 23.87 23.50
C VAL A 107 -3.69 23.25 22.35
N PRO A 108 -2.35 23.36 22.34
CA PRO A 108 -1.55 22.72 21.30
C PRO A 108 -1.56 21.20 21.48
N ILE A 109 -1.73 20.47 20.38
CA ILE A 109 -1.60 19.02 20.33
C ILE A 109 -0.53 18.61 19.32
N GLN A 110 0.13 17.50 19.63
CA GLN A 110 1.14 16.89 18.77
C GLN A 110 0.88 15.39 18.69
N VAL A 111 0.99 14.84 17.49
CA VAL A 111 0.85 13.41 17.21
C VAL A 111 1.90 12.98 16.19
N THR A 112 2.25 11.70 16.22
CA THR A 112 3.25 11.12 15.33
C THR A 112 2.83 9.71 14.98
N GLY A 113 2.97 9.35 13.70
CA GLY A 113 2.72 8.01 13.17
C GLY A 113 3.93 7.56 12.37
N THR A 114 4.22 6.26 12.40
CA THR A 114 5.30 5.66 11.60
C THR A 114 4.72 4.44 10.90
N ALA A 115 4.86 4.39 9.58
CA ALA A 115 4.49 3.24 8.78
C ALA A 115 5.73 2.68 8.10
N ALA A 116 5.84 1.36 8.05
CA ALA A 116 6.93 0.65 7.38
C ALA A 116 6.36 -0.24 6.28
N SER A 117 6.97 -0.22 5.10
CA SER A 117 6.70 -1.16 4.02
C SER A 117 7.52 -2.43 4.24
N ALA A 118 6.84 -3.56 4.44
CA ALA A 118 7.50 -4.86 4.41
C ALA A 118 7.59 -5.35 2.96
N GLN A 119 8.76 -5.24 2.35
CA GLN A 119 9.04 -5.90 1.08
C GLN A 119 9.20 -7.39 1.34
N PHE A 120 8.11 -8.14 1.30
CA PHE A 120 8.17 -9.59 1.22
C PHE A 120 8.58 -9.96 -0.21
N ALA A 121 9.67 -10.70 -0.36
CA ALA A 121 9.99 -11.32 -1.64
C ALA A 121 8.88 -12.33 -1.95
N ALA A 122 8.07 -12.06 -2.97
CA ALA A 122 7.09 -13.02 -3.47
C ALA A 122 7.83 -14.07 -4.32
N ILE A 123 7.82 -15.34 -3.89
CA ILE A 123 8.27 -16.46 -4.72
C ILE A 123 7.05 -16.94 -5.51
N SER A 124 6.95 -16.56 -6.78
CA SER A 124 5.99 -17.17 -7.70
C SER A 124 6.58 -18.46 -8.27
N ILE A 125 6.04 -19.60 -7.83
CA ILE A 125 6.24 -20.88 -8.54
C ILE A 125 5.17 -20.94 -9.62
N GLY A 126 5.51 -20.52 -10.83
CA GLY A 126 4.71 -20.88 -12.00
C GLY A 126 4.90 -22.37 -12.23
N SER A 127 3.84 -23.18 -12.16
CA SER A 127 3.84 -24.45 -12.87
C SER A 127 3.93 -24.09 -14.34
N GLY A 128 5.16 -23.98 -14.85
CA GLY A 128 5.41 -24.03 -16.27
C GLY A 128 4.61 -25.21 -16.76
N VAL A 129 3.57 -24.92 -17.53
CA VAL A 129 2.84 -25.92 -18.30
C VAL A 129 3.96 -26.65 -19.01
N ALA A 130 4.29 -27.85 -18.55
CA ALA A 130 5.17 -28.72 -19.28
C ALA A 130 4.52 -28.75 -20.67
N ALA A 131 5.21 -28.16 -21.65
CA ALA A 131 4.77 -28.24 -23.03
C ALA A 131 4.42 -29.70 -23.23
N LEU A 132 3.14 -29.98 -23.47
CA LEU A 132 2.63 -31.32 -23.54
C LEU A 132 3.20 -31.87 -24.84
N ASP A 133 4.42 -32.39 -24.73
CA ASP A 133 5.30 -32.76 -25.82
C ASP A 133 4.69 -33.99 -26.47
N GLY A 134 3.78 -33.76 -27.43
CA GLY A 134 3.29 -34.67 -28.48
C GLY A 134 2.89 -36.12 -28.15
N GLY A 135 2.94 -36.56 -26.89
CA GLY A 135 3.07 -37.97 -26.55
C GLY A 135 1.91 -38.53 -25.75
N ILE A 136 1.24 -37.71 -24.93
CA ILE A 136 0.10 -38.16 -24.12
C ILE A 136 -1.12 -38.48 -24.99
N ALA A 137 -1.38 -37.68 -26.04
CA ALA A 137 -2.44 -37.98 -27.00
C ALA A 137 -2.17 -39.31 -27.73
N ASN A 138 -0.92 -39.56 -28.13
CA ASN A 138 -0.53 -40.78 -28.83
C ASN A 138 -0.55 -42.01 -27.92
N ALA A 139 -0.21 -41.85 -26.64
CA ALA A 139 -0.32 -42.89 -25.62
C ALA A 139 -1.77 -43.25 -25.30
N LEU A 140 -2.66 -42.27 -25.24
CA LEU A 140 -4.09 -42.49 -24.99
C LEU A 140 -4.78 -43.17 -26.19
N LEU A 141 -4.47 -42.71 -27.41
CA LEU A 141 -4.99 -43.31 -28.65
C LEU A 141 -4.43 -44.73 -28.86
N GLY A 142 -3.16 -44.97 -28.55
CA GLY A 142 -2.56 -46.31 -28.61
C GLY A 142 -3.15 -47.30 -27.60
N ALA A 143 -3.51 -46.83 -26.40
CA ALA A 143 -4.14 -47.66 -25.37
C ALA A 143 -5.58 -48.06 -25.72
N MET A 144 -6.35 -47.17 -26.38
CA MET A 144 -7.71 -47.49 -26.81
C MET A 144 -7.77 -48.34 -28.09
N LEU A 145 -6.78 -48.21 -28.98
CA LEU A 145 -6.76 -48.91 -30.27
C LEU A 145 -5.90 -50.19 -30.29
N GLY A 146 -5.21 -50.50 -29.18
CA GLY A 146 -4.42 -51.73 -29.01
C GLY A 146 -3.23 -51.89 -29.96
N THR A 147 -2.80 -50.82 -30.64
CA THR A 147 -1.74 -50.85 -31.67
C THR A 147 -0.71 -49.75 -31.44
N LYS A 148 0.58 -50.06 -31.65
CA LYS A 148 1.68 -49.10 -31.57
C LYS A 148 1.75 -48.29 -32.87
N LEU A 149 1.23 -47.07 -32.86
CA LEU A 149 1.32 -46.17 -34.02
C LEU A 149 2.49 -45.19 -33.84
N SER A 150 3.58 -45.40 -34.59
CA SER A 150 4.70 -44.46 -34.71
C SER A 150 4.36 -43.44 -35.81
N LEU A 151 3.71 -42.34 -35.46
CA LEU A 151 3.50 -41.24 -36.40
C LEU A 151 4.80 -40.43 -36.48
N SER A 152 5.62 -40.71 -37.48
CA SER A 152 6.83 -39.93 -37.78
C SER A 152 6.40 -38.54 -38.27
N VAL A 153 7.02 -37.51 -37.70
CA VAL A 153 6.77 -36.09 -37.98
C VAL A 153 7.04 -35.80 -39.47
N LEU A 154 5.97 -35.60 -40.23
CA LEU A 154 6.00 -34.96 -41.54
C LEU A 154 5.10 -33.73 -41.47
N ASP A 155 5.75 -32.58 -41.64
CA ASP A 155 5.23 -31.22 -41.81
C ASP A 155 4.66 -30.47 -40.58
N TYR A 156 5.55 -30.15 -39.64
CA TYR A 156 5.34 -29.05 -38.68
C TYR A 156 5.80 -27.66 -39.17
N ASN A 157 6.17 -27.51 -40.45
CA ASN A 157 6.64 -26.24 -41.01
C ASN A 157 5.57 -25.41 -41.75
N ALA A 158 4.29 -25.80 -41.70
CA ALA A 158 3.19 -25.05 -42.32
C ALA A 158 2.38 -24.16 -41.35
N LEU A 159 2.71 -24.13 -40.05
CA LEU A 159 1.96 -23.38 -39.03
C LEU A 159 2.76 -22.24 -38.36
N LEU A 160 3.87 -21.80 -38.97
CA LEU A 160 4.70 -20.71 -38.47
C LEU A 160 4.61 -19.39 -39.28
N SER A 161 3.71 -19.26 -40.25
CA SER A 161 3.56 -18.00 -41.00
C SER A 161 2.17 -17.60 -41.48
N THR A 162 1.09 -18.20 -40.97
CA THR A 162 -0.25 -17.77 -41.36
C THR A 162 -0.72 -16.62 -40.47
N GLN A 163 -0.34 -15.39 -40.83
CA GLN A 163 -1.12 -14.20 -40.44
C GLN A 163 -2.49 -14.31 -41.12
N VAL A 164 -3.51 -14.63 -40.33
CA VAL A 164 -4.90 -14.57 -40.79
C VAL A 164 -5.39 -13.15 -40.60
N ASP A 165 -5.37 -12.37 -41.68
CA ASP A 165 -6.03 -11.06 -41.74
C ASP A 165 -7.56 -11.26 -41.64
N ALA A 166 -8.11 -10.92 -40.48
CA ALA A 166 -9.54 -10.98 -40.17
C ALA A 166 -10.42 -10.03 -41.00
N PHE A 167 -9.85 -9.28 -41.94
CA PHE A 167 -10.58 -8.30 -42.77
C PHE A 167 -11.07 -8.85 -44.12
N ARG A 168 -10.70 -10.07 -44.52
CA ARG A 168 -11.21 -10.70 -45.76
C ARG A 168 -12.50 -11.51 -45.62
N PHE A 169 -12.95 -11.78 -44.39
CA PHE A 169 -14.16 -12.58 -44.16
C PHE A 169 -15.47 -11.77 -44.20
N LEU A 170 -15.41 -10.44 -44.19
CA LEU A 170 -16.59 -9.57 -44.24
C LEU A 170 -17.02 -9.16 -45.66
N ASP A 171 -16.21 -9.43 -46.68
CA ASP A 171 -16.48 -9.04 -48.08
C ASP A 171 -17.16 -10.15 -48.91
N ALA A 172 -17.39 -11.33 -48.32
CA ALA A 172 -18.08 -12.46 -48.94
C ALA A 172 -19.52 -12.67 -48.42
N LEU A 173 -20.06 -11.67 -47.71
CA LEU A 173 -21.46 -11.63 -47.27
C LEU A 173 -22.15 -10.35 -47.79
N ALA A 174 -22.07 -10.14 -49.10
CA ALA A 174 -22.94 -9.27 -49.89
C ALA A 174 -23.46 -10.05 -51.11
#